data_AF-A0A969K790-F1
#
_entry.id   AF-A0A969K790-F1
#
_cell.length_a   1.000
_cell.length_b   1.000
_cell.length_c   1.000
_cell.angle_alpha   90.00
_cell.angle_beta   90.00
_cell.angle_gamma   90.00
#
_symmetry.space_group_name_H-M   'P 1'
#
loop_
_entity.id
_entity.type
_entity.pdbx_description
1 polymer ?
#
loop_
_entity_poly.entity_id
_entity_poly.type
_entity_poly.pdbx_seq_one_letter_code
_entity_poly.pdbx_strand_id
1 'polypeptide(L)'
;MTVKERVYLKLQREFFLNSFQMDVPRMHAFVRTLRHERPRYIKGYAGSLATFARFLDANAIDVPPAVAIRSSAEVLRPQDRALIEKRFQAPVYDFYGSREVNNLAAECEQRSGLHVLAWGRIVELVDRAGRPVPEAAG
;
A
#
# COMPACT_ATOMS: atom_id res chain seq x y z
N MET A 1 -14.52 -16.55 5.74
CA MET A 1 -13.18 -17.17 5.73
C MET A 1 -13.22 -18.51 6.45
N THR A 2 -12.88 -19.59 5.78
CA THR A 2 -12.90 -20.96 6.30
C THR A 2 -11.74 -21.19 7.30
N VAL A 3 -11.76 -22.30 8.05
CA VAL A 3 -10.64 -22.67 8.94
C VAL A 3 -9.38 -22.98 8.14
N LYS A 4 -9.53 -23.64 6.99
CA LYS A 4 -8.43 -23.97 6.07
C LYS A 4 -7.67 -22.72 5.61
N GLU A 5 -8.40 -21.69 5.19
CA GLU A 5 -7.82 -20.41 4.76
C GLU A 5 -7.01 -19.74 5.88
N ARG A 6 -7.52 -19.76 7.12
CA ARG A 6 -6.81 -19.18 8.27
C ARG A 6 -5.50 -19.87 8.58
N VAL A 7 -5.48 -21.21 8.53
CA VAL A 7 -4.28 -22.00 8.75
C VAL A 7 -3.27 -21.72 7.64
N TYR A 8 -3.72 -21.69 6.38
CA TYR A 8 -2.87 -21.41 5.23
C TYR A 8 -2.20 -20.03 5.32
N LEU A 9 -2.97 -18.97 5.59
CA LEU A 9 -2.43 -17.62 5.72
C LEU A 9 -1.45 -17.50 6.90
N LYS A 10 -1.74 -18.17 8.02
CA LYS A 10 -0.84 -18.18 9.18
C LYS A 10 0.50 -18.85 8.89
N LEU A 11 0.50 -19.93 8.11
CA LEU A 11 1.74 -20.57 7.63
C LEU A 11 2.55 -19.63 6.72
N GLN A 12 1.87 -18.79 5.95
CA GLN A 12 2.49 -17.76 5.10
C GLN A 12 2.84 -16.47 5.85
N ARG A 13 2.52 -16.38 7.16
CA ARG A 13 2.66 -15.16 7.98
C ARG A 13 1.93 -13.96 7.35
N GLU A 14 0.80 -14.24 6.72
CA GLU A 14 -0.08 -13.24 6.13
C GLU A 14 -1.29 -13.00 7.03
N PHE A 15 -1.61 -11.72 7.25
CA PHE A 15 -2.67 -11.30 8.16
C PHE A 15 -3.54 -10.27 7.45
N PHE A 16 -4.84 -10.55 7.38
CA PHE A 16 -5.78 -9.64 6.74
C PHE A 16 -6.39 -8.67 7.75
N LEU A 17 -6.21 -7.38 7.49
CA LEU A 17 -6.85 -6.29 8.23
C LEU A 17 -7.85 -5.60 7.30
N ASN A 18 -9.10 -5.49 7.72
CA ASN A 18 -10.16 -5.01 6.83
C ASN A 18 -10.10 -3.48 6.63
N SER A 19 -9.63 -3.06 5.47
CA SER A 19 -9.50 -1.65 5.06
C SER A 19 -10.82 -0.89 4.92
N PHE A 20 -11.96 -1.60 4.82
CA PHE A 20 -13.29 -1.00 4.71
C PHE A 20 -13.99 -0.80 6.05
N GLN A 21 -13.44 -1.36 7.13
CA GLN A 21 -14.02 -1.28 8.48
C GLN A 21 -12.94 -0.81 9.45
N MET A 22 -12.79 0.52 9.56
CA MET A 22 -11.72 1.17 10.32
C MET A 22 -12.28 2.11 11.40
N ASP A 23 -13.28 1.65 12.14
CA ASP A 23 -13.68 2.36 13.36
C ASP A 23 -12.66 2.15 14.49
N VAL A 24 -12.74 2.99 15.52
CA VAL A 24 -11.77 3.01 16.64
C VAL A 24 -11.56 1.62 17.26
N PRO A 25 -12.61 0.83 17.60
CA PRO A 25 -12.41 -0.50 18.17
C PRO A 25 -11.63 -1.46 17.26
N ARG A 26 -11.89 -1.42 15.93
CA ARG A 26 -11.17 -2.25 14.97
C ARG A 26 -9.74 -1.78 14.76
N MET A 27 -9.49 -0.47 14.75
CA MET A 27 -8.12 0.05 14.67
C MET A 27 -7.28 -0.34 15.89
N HIS A 28 -7.87 -0.40 17.09
CA HIS A 28 -7.19 -1.02 18.24
C HIS A 28 -6.91 -2.52 18.04
N ALA A 29 -7.81 -3.27 17.39
CA ALA A 29 -7.55 -4.66 17.03
C ALA A 29 -6.40 -4.81 16.01
N PHE A 30 -6.26 -3.87 15.07
CA PHE A 30 -5.13 -3.82 14.15
C PHE A 30 -3.82 -3.61 14.90
N VAL A 31 -3.78 -2.69 15.86
CA VAL A 31 -2.62 -2.47 16.74
C VAL A 31 -2.22 -3.76 17.48
N ARG A 32 -3.19 -4.48 18.06
CA ARG A 32 -2.92 -5.77 18.74
C ARG A 32 -2.28 -6.77 17.78
N THR A 33 -2.82 -6.87 16.57
CA THR A 33 -2.30 -7.78 15.53
C THR A 33 -0.88 -7.41 15.14
N LEU A 34 -0.60 -6.12 14.88
CA LEU A 34 0.76 -5.66 14.53
C LEU A 34 1.77 -5.93 15.64
N ARG A 35 1.40 -5.70 16.90
CA ARG A 35 2.29 -5.94 18.06
C ARG A 35 2.60 -7.43 18.26
N HIS A 36 1.62 -8.30 18.03
CA HIS A 36 1.77 -9.74 18.15
C HIS A 36 2.58 -10.34 17.00
N GLU A 37 2.16 -10.06 15.76
CA GLU A 37 2.70 -10.73 14.57
C GLU A 37 3.98 -10.07 14.03
N ARG A 38 4.18 -8.79 14.32
CA ARG A 38 5.35 -7.98 13.90
C ARG A 38 5.65 -8.13 12.39
N PRO A 39 4.69 -7.84 11.51
CA PRO A 39 4.90 -8.02 10.08
C PRO A 39 5.98 -7.08 9.57
N ARG A 40 6.88 -7.61 8.73
CA ARG A 40 7.94 -6.81 8.10
C ARG A 40 7.49 -6.07 6.84
N TYR A 41 6.40 -6.49 6.23
CA TYR A 41 5.87 -5.91 5.01
C TYR A 41 4.37 -5.66 5.17
N ILE A 42 3.93 -4.46 4.80
CA ILE A 42 2.53 -4.05 4.90
C ILE A 42 2.07 -3.63 3.51
N LYS A 43 0.90 -4.09 3.10
CA LYS A 43 0.24 -3.66 1.86
C LYS A 43 -1.14 -3.09 2.21
N GLY A 44 -1.47 -1.94 1.66
CA GLY A 44 -2.78 -1.31 1.86
C GLY A 44 -3.12 -0.28 0.79
N TYR A 45 -4.34 0.23 0.86
CA TYR A 45 -4.76 1.39 0.07
C TYR A 45 -4.20 2.66 0.70
N ALA A 46 -3.86 3.66 -0.11
CA ALA A 46 -3.26 4.91 0.37
C ALA A 46 -4.11 5.54 1.48
N GLY A 47 -5.43 5.66 1.26
CA GLY A 47 -6.37 6.24 2.20
C GLY A 47 -6.52 5.43 3.49
N SER A 48 -6.51 4.10 3.42
CA SER A 48 -6.57 3.24 4.61
C SER A 48 -5.29 3.33 5.43
N LEU A 49 -4.11 3.29 4.78
CA LEU A 49 -2.83 3.47 5.44
C LEU A 49 -2.76 4.83 6.13
N ALA A 50 -3.17 5.89 5.45
CA ALA A 50 -3.21 7.25 5.98
C ALA A 50 -4.18 7.39 7.15
N THR A 51 -5.37 6.78 7.05
CA THR A 51 -6.38 6.79 8.11
C THR A 51 -5.86 6.11 9.37
N PHE A 52 -5.23 4.95 9.22
CA PHE A 52 -4.65 4.26 10.36
C PHE A 52 -3.45 5.02 10.93
N ALA A 53 -2.57 5.59 10.09
CA ALA A 53 -1.45 6.40 10.55
C ALA A 53 -1.92 7.63 11.35
N ARG A 54 -2.97 8.33 10.91
CA ARG A 54 -3.61 9.42 11.68
C ARG A 54 -4.14 8.94 13.02
N PHE A 55 -4.80 7.79 13.05
CA PHE A 55 -5.26 7.19 14.31
C PHE A 55 -4.10 6.90 15.27
N LEU A 56 -3.00 6.34 14.79
CA LEU A 56 -1.82 6.08 15.61
C LEU A 56 -1.18 7.37 16.15
N ASP A 57 -1.08 8.41 15.31
CA ASP A 57 -0.50 9.70 15.68
C ASP A 57 -1.37 10.43 16.72
N ALA A 58 -2.68 10.51 16.49
CA ALA A 58 -3.63 11.20 17.37
C ALA A 58 -3.75 10.57 18.77
N ASN A 59 -3.48 9.26 18.88
CA ASN A 59 -3.58 8.52 20.14
C ASN A 59 -2.20 8.20 20.75
N ALA A 60 -1.10 8.68 20.15
CA ALA A 60 0.27 8.36 20.56
C ALA A 60 0.51 6.84 20.72
N ILE A 61 0.00 6.03 19.78
CA ILE A 61 0.08 4.57 19.83
C ILE A 61 1.23 4.07 18.96
N ASP A 62 2.24 3.47 19.57
CA ASP A 62 3.34 2.86 18.83
C ASP A 62 3.03 1.43 18.36
N VAL A 63 3.52 1.13 17.16
CA VAL A 63 3.46 -0.17 16.50
C VAL A 63 4.88 -0.58 16.11
N PRO A 64 5.17 -1.90 15.98
CA PRO A 64 6.49 -2.33 15.52
C PRO A 64 6.85 -1.76 14.15
N PRO A 65 8.13 -1.45 13.90
CA PRO A 65 8.57 -0.94 12.60
C PRO A 65 8.38 -2.00 11.52
N ALA A 66 7.95 -1.57 10.34
CA ALA A 66 8.00 -2.39 9.14
C ALA A 66 9.35 -2.19 8.42
N VAL A 67 9.62 -2.97 7.39
CA VAL A 67 10.77 -2.78 6.49
C VAL A 67 10.36 -2.09 5.20
N ALA A 68 9.15 -2.36 4.71
CA ALA A 68 8.59 -1.66 3.58
C ALA A 68 7.07 -1.67 3.63
N ILE A 69 6.47 -0.63 3.07
CA ILE A 69 5.03 -0.49 2.94
C ILE A 69 4.70 -0.26 1.48
N ARG A 70 3.69 -0.96 0.99
CA ARG A 70 3.14 -0.77 -0.33
C ARG A 70 1.80 -0.07 -0.25
N SER A 71 1.71 1.09 -0.90
CA SER A 71 0.47 1.81 -1.19
C SER A 71 -0.08 1.41 -2.56
N SER A 72 -1.39 1.58 -2.76
CA SER A 72 -2.06 1.42 -4.06
C SER A 72 -3.47 2.00 -4.04
N ALA A 73 -4.18 1.86 -5.17
CA ALA A 73 -5.59 2.18 -5.42
C ALA A 73 -5.96 3.68 -5.45
N GLU A 74 -5.27 4.52 -4.69
CA GLU A 74 -5.50 5.96 -4.63
C GLU A 74 -4.16 6.69 -4.73
N VAL A 75 -4.21 7.98 -5.09
CA VAL A 75 -3.02 8.83 -5.13
C VAL A 75 -2.40 8.93 -3.74
N LEU A 76 -1.16 8.47 -3.59
CA LEU A 76 -0.40 8.64 -2.36
C LEU A 76 0.13 10.07 -2.26
N ARG A 77 -0.57 10.91 -1.51
CA ARG A 77 -0.21 12.33 -1.34
C ARG A 77 1.05 12.47 -0.48
N PRO A 78 1.90 13.50 -0.71
CA PRO A 78 3.15 13.68 0.04
C PRO A 78 2.97 13.72 1.57
N GLN A 79 1.93 14.39 2.06
CA GLN A 79 1.64 14.47 3.49
C GLN A 79 1.22 13.13 4.10
N ASP A 80 0.44 12.33 3.36
CA ASP A 80 0.01 11.00 3.81
C ASP A 80 1.22 10.05 3.82
N ARG A 81 2.09 10.12 2.80
CA ARG A 81 3.36 9.38 2.77
C ARG A 81 4.20 9.68 4.00
N ALA A 82 4.50 10.96 4.26
CA ALA A 82 5.34 11.36 5.38
C ALA A 82 4.78 10.87 6.73
N LEU A 83 3.46 10.94 6.91
CA LEU A 83 2.80 10.47 8.12
C LEU A 83 2.89 8.94 8.28
N ILE A 84 2.65 8.20 7.20
CA ILE A 84 2.76 6.74 7.20
C ILE A 84 4.21 6.34 7.50
N GLU A 85 5.19 6.90 6.80
CA GLU A 85 6.61 6.60 7.03
C GLU A 85 7.04 6.90 8.47
N LYS A 86 6.58 8.01 9.06
CA LYS A 86 6.81 8.35 10.46
C LYS A 86 6.23 7.31 11.42
N ARG A 87 4.95 6.94 11.26
CA ARG A 87 4.24 6.06 12.23
C ARG A 87 4.65 4.59 12.13
N PHE A 88 5.12 4.15 10.96
CA PHE A 88 5.57 2.78 10.76
C PHE A 88 7.10 2.63 10.68
N GLN A 89 7.83 3.74 10.74
CA GLN A 89 9.29 3.80 10.68
C GLN A 89 9.85 3.04 9.47
N ALA A 90 9.14 3.11 8.35
CA ALA A 90 9.39 2.29 7.18
C ALA A 90 9.12 3.09 5.90
N PRO A 91 9.89 2.85 4.83
CA PRO A 91 9.65 3.46 3.54
C PRO A 91 8.31 3.01 2.94
N VAL A 92 7.56 3.94 2.35
CA VAL A 92 6.35 3.65 1.59
C VAL A 92 6.66 3.75 0.10
N TYR A 93 6.19 2.78 -0.67
CA TYR A 93 6.31 2.72 -2.12
C TYR A 93 4.93 2.70 -2.77
N ASP A 94 4.73 3.54 -3.78
CA ASP A 94 3.49 3.62 -4.53
C ASP A 94 3.44 2.61 -5.69
N PHE A 95 2.27 2.01 -5.87
CA PHE A 95 1.99 1.04 -6.92
C PHE A 95 0.71 1.42 -7.63
N TYR A 96 0.83 1.72 -8.92
CA TYR A 96 -0.28 2.02 -9.79
C TYR A 96 -0.74 0.76 -10.53
N GLY A 97 -2.06 0.59 -10.66
CA GLY A 97 -2.65 -0.57 -11.28
C GLY A 97 -4.17 -0.60 -11.11
N SER A 98 -4.79 -1.65 -11.63
CA SER A 98 -6.23 -1.90 -11.50
C SER A 98 -6.50 -3.38 -11.21
N ARG A 99 -7.77 -3.76 -11.03
CA ARG A 99 -8.14 -5.18 -10.85
C ARG A 99 -8.01 -5.98 -12.14
N GLU A 100 -8.19 -5.33 -13.27
CA GLU A 100 -8.18 -5.89 -14.62
C GLU A 100 -6.75 -6.16 -15.10
N VAL A 101 -5.82 -5.23 -14.81
CA VAL A 101 -4.44 -5.32 -15.27
C VAL A 101 -3.43 -5.52 -14.13
N ASN A 102 -3.84 -5.73 -12.88
CA ASN A 102 -2.90 -5.77 -11.75
C ASN A 102 -1.98 -4.54 -11.71
N ASN A 103 -0.76 -4.67 -11.18
CA ASN A 103 0.23 -3.59 -11.14
C ASN A 103 0.69 -3.23 -12.55
N LEU A 104 0.56 -1.97 -12.93
CA LEU A 104 1.05 -1.42 -14.19
C LEU A 104 2.37 -0.67 -14.01
N ALA A 105 2.53 0.04 -12.90
CA ALA A 105 3.75 0.79 -12.59
C ALA A 105 4.01 0.83 -11.07
N ALA A 106 5.27 0.98 -10.67
CA ALA A 106 5.68 1.01 -9.27
C ALA A 106 6.89 1.92 -9.02
N GLU A 107 6.98 2.48 -7.82
CA GLU A 107 8.18 3.20 -7.39
C GLU A 107 9.35 2.24 -7.14
N CYS A 108 10.56 2.69 -7.45
CA CYS A 108 11.80 2.06 -6.98
C CYS A 108 12.37 2.82 -5.77
N GLU A 109 13.54 2.40 -5.29
CA GLU A 109 14.24 3.04 -4.17
C GLU A 109 14.57 4.52 -4.41
N GLN A 110 14.74 4.93 -5.68
CA GLN A 110 14.99 6.33 -6.05
C GLN A 110 13.76 7.24 -5.86
N ARG A 111 12.54 6.65 -5.85
CA ARG A 111 11.26 7.36 -5.68
C ARG A 111 11.10 8.58 -6.59
N SER A 112 11.64 8.49 -7.81
CA SER A 112 11.54 9.53 -8.83
C SER A 112 10.52 9.12 -9.88
N GLY A 113 9.26 9.07 -9.47
CA GLY A 113 8.15 8.60 -10.29
C GLY A 113 7.97 7.08 -10.31
N LEU A 114 7.06 6.63 -11.17
CA LEU A 114 6.66 5.23 -11.29
C LEU A 114 7.31 4.60 -12.53
N HIS A 115 7.99 3.48 -12.34
CA HIS A 115 8.49 2.66 -13.44
C HIS A 115 7.37 1.80 -13.99
N VAL A 116 7.13 1.89 -15.30
CA VAL A 116 6.22 0.97 -16.00
C VAL A 116 6.78 -0.44 -15.91
N LEU A 117 5.96 -1.37 -15.43
CA LEU A 117 6.27 -2.79 -15.37
C LEU A 117 6.01 -3.40 -16.76
N ALA A 118 6.88 -3.10 -17.72
CA ALA A 118 6.74 -3.47 -19.14
C ALA A 118 6.90 -4.98 -19.42
N TRP A 119 7.11 -5.80 -18.39
CA TRP A 119 7.26 -7.24 -18.57
C TRP A 119 5.91 -7.88 -18.95
N GLY A 120 5.76 -8.18 -20.23
CA GLY A 120 4.58 -8.83 -20.80
C GLY A 120 3.43 -7.89 -21.17
N ARG A 121 3.67 -6.58 -21.27
CA ARG A 121 2.64 -5.58 -21.61
C ARG A 121 3.20 -4.42 -22.42
N ILE A 122 2.36 -3.90 -23.30
CA ILE A 122 2.59 -2.63 -24.00
C ILE A 122 1.72 -1.58 -23.32
N VAL A 123 2.32 -0.44 -22.98
CA VAL A 123 1.62 0.71 -22.39
C VAL A 123 1.75 1.86 -23.37
N GLU A 124 0.61 2.36 -23.85
CA GLU A 124 0.56 3.47 -24.80
C GLU A 124 -0.04 4.70 -24.12
N LEU A 125 0.55 5.86 -24.38
CA LEU A 125 -0.04 7.15 -24.00
C LEU A 125 -0.97 7.59 -25.12
N VAL A 126 -2.19 7.99 -24.77
CA VAL A 126 -3.19 8.48 -25.74
C VAL A 126 -3.64 9.91 -25.41
N ASP A 127 -3.92 10.69 -26.45
CA ASP A 127 -4.52 12.01 -26.29
C ASP A 127 -6.01 11.94 -25.89
N ARG A 128 -6.66 13.09 -25.71
CA ARG A 128 -8.09 13.14 -25.37
C ARG A 128 -9.02 12.55 -26.43
N ALA A 129 -8.55 12.39 -27.67
CA ALA A 129 -9.27 11.76 -28.76
C ALA A 129 -8.95 10.25 -28.88
N GLY A 130 -8.16 9.69 -27.96
CA GLY A 130 -7.77 8.28 -27.95
C GLY A 130 -6.69 7.93 -28.97
N ARG A 131 -5.99 8.92 -29.54
CA ARG A 131 -4.93 8.68 -30.52
C ARG A 131 -3.60 8.51 -29.80
N PRO A 132 -2.73 7.56 -30.22
CA PRO A 132 -1.40 7.41 -29.64
C PRO A 132 -0.61 8.71 -29.72
N VAL A 133 -0.01 9.09 -28.60
CA VAL A 133 0.96 10.19 -28.53
C VAL A 133 2.32 9.60 -28.96
N PRO A 134 3.06 10.26 -29.88
CA PRO A 134 4.41 9.83 -30.23
C PRO A 134 5.26 9.71 -28.97
N GLU A 135 6.12 8.69 -28.92
CA GLU A 135 7.01 8.47 -27.80
C GLU A 135 7.82 9.75 -27.54
N ALA A 136 7.62 10.37 -26.38
CA ALA A 136 8.48 11.46 -25.97
C ALA A 136 9.87 10.86 -25.73
N ALA A 137 10.89 11.36 -26.43
CA ALA A 137 12.28 11.05 -26.09
C ALA A 137 12.46 11.36 -24.59
N GLY A 138 12.83 10.33 -23.83
CA GLY A 138 12.73 10.27 -22.37
C GLY A 138 13.43 11.37 -21.59
#